data_AF-A0A0B1SB14-F1
#
_entry.id   AF-A0A0B1SB14-F1
#
_cell.length_a   1.000
_cell.length_b   1.000
_cell.length_c   1.000
_cell.angle_alpha   90.00
_cell.angle_beta   90.00
_cell.angle_gamma   90.00
#
_symmetry.space_group_name_H-M   'P 1'
#
loop_
_entity.id
_entity.type
_entity.pdbx_description
1 polymer ?
#
loop_
_entity_poly.entity_id
_entity_poly.type
_entity_poly.pdbx_seq_one_letter_code
_entity_poly.pdbx_strand_id
1 'polypeptide(L)'
;PNSGTQSPNELFPCQQCSMIFSSASALLSHSKSHSDSQRRCPLCGLSFNTASRFENHVRKHASTTNCICQICGDGFASRDVLDLHMQVHKGNLELGAHNMLS
;
A
#
# COMPACT_ATOMS: atom_id res chain seq x y z
N PRO A 1 40.60 18.65 -2.00
CA PRO A 1 40.91 17.32 -2.59
C PRO A 1 41.09 16.29 -1.47
N ASN A 2 39.96 15.76 -0.96
CA ASN A 2 40.02 14.70 0.04
C ASN A 2 40.14 13.35 -0.68
N SER A 3 41.36 12.82 -0.60
CA SER A 3 41.71 11.48 -1.02
C SER A 3 41.05 10.48 -0.08
N GLY A 4 40.12 9.68 -0.60
CA GLY A 4 39.58 8.50 0.04
C GLY A 4 39.78 7.32 -0.90
N THR A 5 40.73 6.46 -0.54
CA THR A 5 41.05 5.15 -1.10
C THR A 5 39.82 4.38 -1.59
N GLN A 6 39.75 4.08 -2.89
CA GLN A 6 38.75 3.18 -3.49
C GLN A 6 39.43 1.88 -3.92
N SER A 7 39.08 0.77 -3.25
CA SER A 7 39.32 -0.62 -3.68
C SER A 7 38.63 -1.58 -2.71
N PRO A 8 38.38 -2.85 -3.06
CA PRO A 8 37.60 -3.39 -4.17
C PRO A 8 36.30 -4.07 -3.65
N ASN A 9 35.19 -3.93 -4.38
CA ASN A 9 33.81 -4.26 -3.97
C ASN A 9 33.12 -3.13 -3.17
N GLU A 10 33.08 -1.93 -3.75
CA GLU A 10 32.27 -0.83 -3.23
C GLU A 10 30.79 -1.21 -3.28
N LEU A 11 30.29 -1.64 -2.14
CA LEU A 11 28.89 -1.82 -1.88
C LEU A 11 28.28 -0.46 -1.51
N PHE A 12 27.10 -0.19 -2.05
CA PHE A 12 26.38 1.07 -1.93
C PHE A 12 25.19 0.87 -0.98
N PRO A 13 25.34 1.15 0.32
CA PRO A 13 24.25 1.02 1.29
C PRO A 13 23.24 2.15 1.14
N CYS A 14 21.95 1.82 1.26
CA CYS A 14 20.90 2.82 1.37
C CYS A 14 20.93 3.48 2.75
N GLN A 15 20.71 4.81 2.80
CA GLN A 15 20.65 5.56 4.06
C GLN A 15 19.24 5.60 4.65
N GLN A 16 18.21 5.26 3.86
CA GLN A 16 16.80 5.20 4.30
C GLN A 16 16.35 3.78 4.68
N CYS A 17 17.10 2.74 4.32
CA CYS A 17 16.83 1.36 4.75
C CYS A 17 18.12 0.52 4.78
N SER A 18 18.05 -0.68 5.34
CA SER A 18 19.22 -1.57 5.48
C SER A 18 19.60 -2.35 4.21
N MET A 19 19.17 -1.91 3.03
CA MET A 19 19.52 -2.58 1.76
C MET A 19 20.86 -2.11 1.23
N ILE A 20 21.63 -3.04 0.64
CA ILE A 20 22.97 -2.81 0.12
C ILE A 20 23.01 -3.23 -1.34
N PHE A 21 23.59 -2.39 -2.21
CA PHE A 21 23.62 -2.61 -3.65
C PHE A 21 25.05 -2.73 -4.16
N SER A 22 25.27 -3.53 -5.20
CA SER A 22 26.60 -3.69 -5.81
C SER A 22 26.97 -2.57 -6.80
N SER A 23 26.08 -1.59 -7.03
CA SER A 23 26.34 -0.47 -7.94
C SER A 23 25.63 0.82 -7.51
N ALA A 24 26.27 1.96 -7.78
CA ALA A 24 25.71 3.28 -7.52
C ALA A 24 24.40 3.52 -8.27
N SER A 25 24.29 3.05 -9.52
CA SER A 25 23.06 3.18 -10.33
C SER A 25 21.88 2.40 -9.74
N ALA A 26 22.13 1.22 -9.15
CA ALA A 26 21.10 0.44 -8.47
C ALA A 26 20.66 1.14 -7.18
N LEU A 27 21.60 1.66 -6.38
CA LEU A 27 21.28 2.48 -5.21
C LEU A 27 20.47 3.74 -5.61
N LEU A 28 20.85 4.44 -6.68
CA LEU A 28 20.15 5.64 -7.14
C LEU A 28 18.73 5.35 -7.65
N SER A 29 18.53 4.20 -8.29
CA SER A 29 17.19 3.77 -8.72
C SER A 29 16.34 3.36 -7.53
N HIS A 30 16.95 2.71 -6.55
CA HIS A 30 16.30 2.35 -5.29
C HIS A 30 15.99 3.57 -4.42
N SER A 31 16.85 4.58 -4.34
CA SER A 31 16.59 5.78 -3.52
C SER A 31 15.38 6.57 -4.02
N LYS A 32 15.05 6.47 -5.31
CA LYS A 32 13.79 7.00 -5.86
C LYS A 32 12.55 6.29 -5.30
N SER A 33 12.65 5.02 -4.86
CA SER A 33 11.53 4.36 -4.18
C SER A 33 11.30 4.90 -2.77
N HIS A 34 12.33 5.47 -2.13
CA HIS A 34 12.20 6.13 -0.83
C HIS A 34 11.79 7.60 -0.94
N SER A 35 11.74 8.16 -2.15
CA SER A 35 11.20 9.49 -2.33
C SER A 35 9.71 9.48 -1.98
N ASP A 36 9.32 10.44 -1.13
CA ASP A 36 7.94 10.74 -0.71
C ASP A 36 6.97 10.99 -1.89
N SER A 37 7.48 11.01 -3.12
CA SER A 37 6.72 10.99 -4.36
C SER A 37 5.96 9.68 -4.60
N GLN A 38 6.22 8.61 -3.83
CA GLN A 38 5.31 7.48 -3.76
C GLN A 38 3.98 7.91 -3.16
N ARG A 39 2.93 7.89 -3.97
CA ARG A 39 1.58 8.20 -3.51
C ARG A 39 1.10 7.04 -2.64
N ARG A 40 1.19 7.23 -1.33
CA ARG A 40 0.68 6.29 -0.32
C ARG A 40 -0.82 6.50 -0.16
N CYS A 41 -1.58 5.42 -0.27
CA CYS A 41 -3.00 5.43 -0.01
C CYS A 41 -3.26 5.63 1.49
N PRO A 42 -3.99 6.67 1.91
CA PRO A 42 -4.28 6.89 3.33
C PRO A 42 -5.27 5.86 3.91
N LEU A 43 -5.97 5.12 3.05
CA LEU A 43 -7.00 4.16 3.45
C LEU A 43 -6.42 2.76 3.73
N CYS A 44 -5.33 2.37 3.06
CA CYS A 44 -4.75 1.03 3.21
C CYS A 44 -3.22 1.00 3.31
N GLY A 45 -2.55 2.16 3.23
CA GLY A 45 -1.09 2.27 3.34
C GLY A 45 -0.30 1.79 2.12
N LEU A 46 -0.96 1.29 1.06
CA LEU A 46 -0.31 0.88 -0.19
C LEU A 46 0.36 2.07 -0.89
N SER A 47 1.63 1.89 -1.27
CA SER A 47 2.44 2.91 -1.94
C SER A 47 2.54 2.64 -3.44
N PHE A 48 2.24 3.64 -4.25
CA PHE A 48 2.28 3.55 -5.71
C PHE A 48 3.35 4.47 -6.29
N ASN A 49 4.12 3.97 -7.25
CA ASN A 49 5.19 4.71 -7.94
C ASN A 49 4.67 5.62 -9.08
N THR A 50 3.39 5.52 -9.45
CA THR A 50 2.81 6.26 -10.57
C THR A 50 1.46 6.86 -10.17
N ALA A 51 1.24 8.12 -10.56
CA ALA A 51 -0.01 8.85 -10.32
C ALA A 51 -1.25 8.09 -10.83
N SER A 52 -1.22 7.59 -12.07
CA SER A 52 -2.36 6.90 -12.68
C SER A 52 -2.73 5.60 -11.96
N ARG A 53 -1.73 4.89 -11.40
CA ARG A 53 -1.94 3.66 -10.62
C ARG A 53 -2.55 3.98 -9.27
N PHE A 54 -2.06 5.04 -8.61
CA PHE A 54 -2.64 5.56 -7.38
C PHE A 54 -4.09 6.02 -7.57
N GLU A 55 -4.38 6.83 -8.58
CA GLU A 55 -5.74 7.33 -8.82
C GLU A 55 -6.73 6.21 -9.14
N ASN A 56 -6.33 5.23 -9.94
CA ASN A 56 -7.17 4.06 -10.22
C ASN A 56 -7.41 3.22 -8.96
N HIS A 57 -6.41 3.09 -8.09
CA HIS A 57 -6.55 2.40 -6.81
C HIS A 57 -7.48 3.16 -5.83
N VAL A 58 -7.30 4.47 -5.67
CA VAL A 58 -8.17 5.29 -4.81
C VAL A 58 -9.60 5.33 -5.35
N ARG A 59 -9.81 5.24 -6.67
CA ARG A 59 -11.15 5.09 -7.25
C ARG A 59 -11.83 3.78 -6.84
N LYS A 60 -11.07 2.68 -6.72
CA LYS A 60 -11.62 1.43 -6.17
C LYS A 60 -12.04 1.60 -4.71
N HIS A 61 -11.26 2.37 -3.94
CA HIS A 61 -11.71 2.76 -2.61
C HIS A 61 -13.00 3.56 -2.68
N ALA A 62 -13.16 4.55 -3.56
CA ALA A 62 -14.43 5.29 -3.68
C ALA A 62 -15.65 4.39 -3.97
N SER A 63 -15.52 3.35 -4.80
CA SER A 63 -16.59 2.36 -4.99
C SER A 63 -16.89 1.55 -3.73
N THR A 64 -15.86 1.19 -2.96
CA THR A 64 -15.98 0.50 -1.67
C THR A 64 -16.43 1.43 -0.54
N THR A 65 -16.09 2.72 -0.60
CA THR A 65 -16.36 3.76 0.41
C THR A 65 -17.86 4.01 0.55
N ASN A 66 -18.61 3.88 -0.55
CA ASN A 66 -20.07 3.95 -0.52
C ASN A 66 -20.72 2.71 0.11
N CYS A 67 -19.93 1.64 0.28
CA CYS A 67 -20.35 0.37 0.84
C CYS A 67 -19.49 0.01 2.07
N ILE A 68 -19.23 0.98 2.96
CA ILE A 68 -18.56 0.73 4.24
C ILE A 68 -19.60 0.48 5.34
N CYS A 69 -19.37 -0.55 6.14
CA CYS A 69 -20.10 -0.78 7.37
C CYS A 69 -19.74 0.28 8.42
N GLN A 70 -20.71 1.02 8.92
CA GLN A 70 -20.49 2.04 9.95
C GLN A 70 -20.29 1.44 11.36
N ILE A 71 -20.52 0.14 11.54
CA ILE A 71 -20.37 -0.55 12.83
C ILE A 71 -18.96 -1.12 12.99
N CYS A 72 -18.43 -1.83 11.99
CA CYS A 72 -17.09 -2.43 12.04
C CYS A 72 -16.05 -1.74 11.15
N GLY A 73 -16.46 -0.90 10.21
CA GLY A 73 -15.55 -0.22 9.27
C GLY A 73 -15.14 -1.06 8.05
N ASP A 74 -15.69 -2.27 7.88
CA ASP A 74 -15.39 -3.11 6.72
C ASP A 74 -15.91 -2.52 5.41
N GLY A 75 -15.11 -2.64 4.35
CA GLY A 75 -15.45 -2.20 3.00
C GLY A 75 -15.95 -3.35 2.14
N PHE A 76 -17.11 -3.17 1.51
CA PHE A 76 -17.74 -4.19 0.66
C PHE A 76 -17.68 -3.82 -0.83
N ALA A 77 -17.70 -4.82 -1.70
CA ALA A 77 -17.64 -4.65 -3.16
C ALA A 77 -18.92 -4.03 -3.76
N SER A 78 -20.05 -4.14 -3.05
CA SER A 78 -21.36 -3.68 -3.50
C SER A 78 -22.32 -3.46 -2.34
N ARG A 79 -23.38 -2.66 -2.57
CA ARG A 79 -24.35 -2.27 -1.55
C ARG A 79 -25.16 -3.45 -1.02
N ASP A 80 -25.50 -4.40 -1.89
CA ASP A 80 -26.23 -5.62 -1.54
C ASP A 80 -25.46 -6.50 -0.55
N VAL A 81 -24.13 -6.59 -0.72
CA VAL A 81 -23.25 -7.34 0.19
C VAL A 81 -23.12 -6.62 1.53
N LEU A 82 -23.05 -5.29 1.52
CA LEU A 82 -23.09 -4.50 2.75
C LEU A 82 -24.43 -4.70 3.49
N ASP A 83 -25.57 -4.67 2.80
CA ASP A 83 -26.88 -4.82 3.42
C ASP A 83 -27.04 -6.21 4.08
N LEU A 84 -26.58 -7.27 3.41
CA LEU A 84 -26.52 -8.62 3.98
C LEU A 84 -25.61 -8.66 5.22
N HIS A 85 -24.45 -8.03 5.16
CA HIS A 85 -23.54 -7.92 6.30
C HIS A 85 -24.18 -7.16 7.48
N MET A 86 -24.95 -6.10 7.23
CA MET A 86 -25.67 -5.36 8.28
C MET A 86 -26.71 -6.22 9.02
N GLN A 87 -27.18 -7.32 8.42
CA GLN A 87 -28.06 -8.29 9.09
C GLN A 87 -27.31 -9.11 10.15
N VAL A 88 -26.00 -9.31 10.01
CA VAL A 88 -25.14 -9.95 11.01
C VAL A 88 -25.11 -9.10 12.28
N HIS A 89 -24.93 -7.78 12.14
CA HIS A 89 -24.96 -6.85 13.27
C HIS A 89 -26.32 -6.75 13.96
N LYS A 90 -27.41 -6.98 13.22
CA LYS A 90 -28.77 -7.03 13.77
C LYS A 90 -29.10 -8.36 14.45
N GLY A 91 -28.22 -9.36 14.36
CA GLY A 91 -28.42 -10.69 14.93
C GLY A 91 -29.35 -11.59 14.10
N ASN A 92 -29.58 -11.25 12.83
CA ASN A 92 -30.52 -11.96 11.95
C ASN A 92 -29.83 -13.04 11.09
N LEU A 93 -28.50 -12.98 10.95
CA LEU A 93 -27.76 -13.92 10.11
C LEU A 93 -26.36 -14.14 10.71
N GLU A 94 -26.09 -15.34 11.18
CA GLU A 94 -24.74 -15.74 11.62
C GLU A 94 -23.91 -16.16 10.40
N LEU A 95 -23.61 -15.23 9.48
CA LEU A 95 -22.63 -15.52 8.44
C LEU A 95 -21.24 -15.30 9.04
N GLY A 96 -20.66 -16.42 9.48
CA GLY A 96 -19.27 -16.50 9.89
C GLY A 96 -18.38 -15.72 8.93
N ALA A 97 -17.51 -14.91 9.52
CA ALA A 97 -16.36 -14.35 8.83
C ALA A 97 -15.77 -15.42 7.91
N HIS A 98 -15.61 -15.13 6.62
CA HIS A 98 -14.40 -15.48 5.91
C HIS A 98 -14.42 -14.89 4.48
N ASN A 99 -13.36 -14.13 4.23
CA ASN A 99 -12.66 -14.00 2.96
C ASN A 99 -13.10 -12.89 2.01
N MET A 100 -12.50 -11.70 2.17
CA MET A 100 -11.94 -10.94 1.04
C MET A 100 -10.61 -10.30 1.43
N LEU A 101 -9.60 -11.14 1.70
CA LEU A 101 -8.20 -10.78 1.52
C LEU A 101 -7.77 -11.32 0.15
N SER A 102 -7.66 -10.44 -0.84
CA SER A 102 -6.68 -10.48 -1.95
C SER A 102 -6.87 -9.26 -2.86
#